data_AF-A0A0B5L5D9-F1
#
_entry.id   AF-A0A0B5L5D9-F1
#
_cell.length_a   1.000
_cell.length_b   1.000
_cell.length_c   1.000
_cell.angle_alpha   90.00
_cell.angle_beta   90.00
_cell.angle_gamma   90.00
#
_symmetry.space_group_name_H-M   'P 1'
#
loop_
_entity.id
_entity.type
_entity.pdbx_description
1 polymer ?
#
loop_
_entity_poly.entity_id
_entity_poly.type
_entity_poly.pdbx_seq_one_letter_code
_entity_poly.pdbx_strand_id
1 'polypeptide(L)'
;AATPESPSLPRDCLSYARAYWVAKNLIAWNVTDEEAFVYLYASREASLSVTDDGIEGHDVKIQLEPEQCRLPENVTQKFCHISNYKAFKVPDSMNVA
;
A
#
# COMPACT_ATOMS: atom_id res chain seq x y z
N ALA A 1 -14.62 -36.45 10.22
CA ALA A 1 -15.33 -35.22 9.84
C ALA A 1 -14.29 -34.21 9.41
N ALA A 2 -14.29 -33.80 8.14
CA ALA A 2 -13.37 -32.78 7.65
C ALA A 2 -13.89 -31.40 8.11
N THR A 3 -13.05 -30.64 8.79
CA THR A 3 -13.30 -29.24 9.15
C THR A 3 -13.53 -28.45 7.85
N PRO A 4 -14.60 -27.64 7.72
CA PRO A 4 -14.75 -26.78 6.56
C PRO A 4 -13.62 -25.75 6.59
N GLU A 5 -12.68 -25.87 5.66
CA GLU A 5 -11.69 -24.84 5.41
C GLU A 5 -12.45 -23.55 5.08
N SER A 6 -12.34 -22.57 5.97
CA SER A 6 -12.84 -21.21 5.74
C SER A 6 -12.31 -20.73 4.40
N PRO A 7 -13.15 -20.15 3.52
CA PRO A 7 -12.71 -19.74 2.20
C PRO A 7 -11.54 -18.78 2.36
N SER A 8 -10.35 -19.21 1.93
CA SER A 8 -9.21 -18.33 1.78
C SER A 8 -9.62 -17.26 0.78
N LEU A 9 -9.79 -16.03 1.25
CA LEU A 9 -9.87 -14.86 0.37
C LEU A 9 -8.71 -14.96 -0.64
N PRO A 10 -8.91 -14.68 -1.94
CA PRO A 10 -7.83 -14.68 -2.90
C PRO A 10 -6.74 -13.77 -2.35
N ARG A 11 -5.56 -14.33 -2.03
CA ARG A 11 -4.45 -13.60 -1.40
C ARG A 11 -3.95 -12.45 -2.28
N ASP A 12 -4.34 -12.46 -3.55
CA ASP A 12 -3.70 -11.73 -4.64
C ASP A 12 -4.71 -10.83 -5.38
N CYS A 13 -5.59 -10.15 -4.64
CA CYS A 13 -6.58 -9.24 -5.23
C CYS A 13 -6.16 -7.78 -5.08
N LEU A 14 -5.84 -7.13 -6.21
CA LEU A 14 -5.50 -5.69 -6.27
C LEU A 14 -6.66 -4.78 -5.81
N SER A 15 -7.89 -5.28 -5.79
CA SER A 15 -9.04 -4.50 -5.31
C SER A 15 -9.09 -4.36 -3.79
N TYR A 16 -8.22 -5.05 -3.04
CA TYR A 16 -8.20 -4.95 -1.58
C TYR A 16 -7.45 -3.70 -1.10
N ALA A 17 -8.15 -2.57 -1.13
CA ALA A 17 -7.64 -1.24 -0.82
C ALA A 17 -7.40 -1.02 0.70
N ARG A 18 -6.28 -1.53 1.22
CA ARG A 18 -5.87 -1.36 2.63
C ARG A 18 -4.86 -0.23 2.89
N ALA A 19 -4.23 0.29 1.85
CA ALA A 19 -3.29 1.40 1.94
C ALA A 19 -3.99 2.74 1.69
N TYR A 20 -3.58 3.78 2.39
CA TYR A 20 -4.18 5.12 2.32
C TYR A 20 -3.15 6.15 1.90
N TRP A 21 -3.41 6.88 0.81
CA TRP A 21 -2.60 8.03 0.44
C TRP A 21 -3.12 9.27 1.18
N VAL A 22 -2.45 9.63 2.29
CA VAL A 22 -2.99 10.58 3.28
C VAL A 22 -2.46 12.01 3.11
N ALA A 23 -1.31 12.18 2.45
CA ALA A 23 -0.73 13.45 2.06
C ALA A 23 0.12 13.27 0.80
N LYS A 24 0.48 14.36 0.11
CA LYS A 24 1.22 14.32 -1.16
C LYS A 24 2.41 13.34 -1.13
N ASN A 25 3.19 13.39 -0.06
CA ASN A 25 4.42 12.61 0.13
C ASN A 25 4.27 11.44 1.11
N LEU A 26 3.04 11.05 1.50
CA LEU A 26 2.82 10.11 2.59
C LEU A 26 1.72 9.10 2.32
N ILE A 27 2.06 7.82 2.42
CA ILE A 27 1.14 6.69 2.37
C ILE A 27 1.15 5.98 3.73
N ALA A 28 -0.04 5.64 4.24
CA ALA A 28 -0.24 4.89 5.46
C ALA A 28 -0.67 3.45 5.12
N TRP A 29 0.02 2.44 5.65
CA TRP A 29 -0.35 1.04 5.43
C TRP A 29 0.05 0.14 6.60
N ASN A 30 -0.78 -0.85 6.94
CA ASN A 30 -0.59 -1.74 8.07
C ASN A 30 0.19 -3.01 7.71
N VAL A 31 1.40 -2.85 7.18
CA VAL A 31 2.30 -3.97 6.87
C VAL A 31 2.95 -4.49 8.15
N THR A 32 2.88 -5.80 8.39
CA THR A 32 3.43 -6.45 9.59
C THR A 32 4.89 -6.86 9.45
N ASP A 33 5.38 -6.99 8.22
CA ASP A 33 6.76 -7.33 7.91
C ASP A 33 7.64 -6.05 7.98
N GLU A 34 8.76 -6.14 8.69
CA GLU A 34 9.73 -5.04 8.85
C GLU A 34 10.83 -5.06 7.79
N GLU A 35 11.06 -6.21 7.13
CA GLU A 35 12.11 -6.37 6.13
C GLU A 35 11.56 -6.28 4.69
N ALA A 36 10.25 -6.13 4.55
CA ALA A 36 9.60 -6.04 3.25
C ALA A 36 9.90 -4.72 2.53
N PHE A 37 10.24 -4.84 1.25
CA PHE A 37 10.29 -3.71 0.33
C PHE A 37 8.88 -3.34 -0.12
N VAL A 38 8.52 -2.07 0.03
CA VAL A 38 7.20 -1.56 -0.36
C VAL A 38 7.34 -0.78 -1.66
N TYR A 39 6.42 -1.04 -2.60
CA TYR A 39 6.39 -0.38 -3.91
C TYR A 39 5.02 0.22 -4.20
N LEU A 40 5.02 1.39 -4.85
CA LEU A 40 3.85 1.99 -5.47
C LEU A 40 3.88 1.69 -6.97
N TYR A 41 2.80 1.11 -7.48
CA TYR A 41 2.60 0.82 -8.90
C TYR A 41 1.50 1.73 -9.47
N ALA A 42 1.68 2.17 -10.71
CA ALA A 42 0.65 2.93 -11.43
C ALA A 42 0.55 2.47 -12.89
N SER A 43 -0.67 2.49 -13.42
CA SER A 43 -0.98 2.27 -14.84
C SER A 43 -2.03 3.27 -15.28
N ARG A 44 -1.75 4.00 -16.36
CA ARG A 44 -2.66 4.95 -16.99
C ARG A 44 -3.83 4.25 -17.68
N GLU A 45 -3.63 3.04 -18.17
CA GLU A 45 -4.63 2.24 -18.89
C GLU A 45 -5.38 1.27 -17.97
N ALA A 46 -5.16 1.36 -16.66
CA ALA A 46 -5.73 0.47 -15.65
C ALA A 46 -5.43 -1.02 -15.93
N SER A 47 -4.25 -1.30 -16.48
CA SER A 47 -3.81 -2.63 -16.91
C SER A 47 -3.08 -3.44 -15.83
N LEU A 48 -3.15 -3.03 -14.56
CA LEU A 48 -2.45 -3.74 -13.48
C LEU A 48 -3.07 -5.12 -13.24
N SER A 49 -2.23 -6.15 -13.19
CA SER A 49 -2.62 -7.52 -12.86
C SER A 49 -1.61 -8.19 -11.94
N VAL A 50 -2.08 -9.14 -11.13
CA VAL A 50 -1.20 -10.02 -10.35
C VAL A 50 -0.91 -11.28 -11.17
N THR A 51 0.36 -11.62 -11.30
CA THR A 51 0.88 -12.83 -11.93
C THR A 51 1.74 -13.61 -10.94
N ASP A 52 2.15 -14.83 -11.30
CA ASP A 52 3.03 -15.64 -10.46
C ASP A 52 4.41 -14.97 -10.23
N ASP A 53 4.80 -14.08 -11.15
CA ASP A 53 6.06 -13.31 -11.10
C ASP A 53 5.91 -11.93 -10.41
N GLY A 54 4.71 -11.55 -9.98
CA GLY A 54 4.44 -10.31 -9.24
C GLY A 54 3.36 -9.43 -9.87
N ILE A 55 3.60 -8.11 -9.90
CA ILE A 55 2.66 -7.13 -10.48
C ILE A 55 3.13 -6.73 -11.88
N GLU A 56 2.24 -6.84 -12.87
CA GLU A 56 2.49 -6.50 -14.26
C GLU A 56 1.56 -5.39 -14.77
N GLY A 57 1.80 -4.93 -16.01
CA GLY A 57 0.98 -3.92 -16.68
C GLY A 57 1.11 -2.52 -16.08
N HIS A 58 2.19 -2.27 -15.33
CA HIS A 58 2.48 -0.97 -14.74
C HIS A 58 3.28 -0.07 -15.69
N ASP A 59 2.94 1.21 -15.76
CA ASP A 59 3.78 2.24 -16.39
C ASP A 59 4.88 2.71 -15.44
N VAL A 60 4.59 2.69 -14.14
CA VAL A 60 5.48 3.20 -13.10
C VAL A 60 5.56 2.22 -11.95
N LYS A 61 6.78 2.01 -11.45
CA LYS A 61 7.09 1.27 -10.22
C LYS A 61 8.07 2.11 -9.39
N ILE A 62 7.71 2.45 -8.17
CA ILE A 62 8.57 3.22 -7.26
C ILE A 62 8.68 2.51 -5.93
N GLN A 63 9.90 2.40 -5.42
CA GLN A 63 10.14 1.94 -4.06
C GLN A 63 9.82 3.05 -3.07
N LEU A 64 9.02 2.74 -2.05
CA LEU A 64 8.70 3.66 -0.96
C LEU A 64 9.63 3.38 0.21
N GLU A 65 10.19 4.45 0.76
CA GLU A 65 11.03 4.37 1.96
C GLU A 65 10.15 4.43 3.21
N PRO A 66 10.36 3.57 4.21
CA PRO A 66 9.65 3.69 5.47
C PRO A 66 9.99 5.04 6.13
N GLU A 67 8.96 5.75 6.57
CA GLU A 67 9.14 6.94 7.41
C GLU A 67 9.47 6.47 8.83
N GLN A 68 10.57 6.99 9.39
CA GLN A 68 11.00 6.63 10.74
C GLN A 68 10.04 7.19 11.81
N CYS A 69 9.33 8.26 11.46
CA CYS A 69 8.30 8.85 12.29
C CYS A 69 6.93 8.19 12.05
N ARG A 70 6.07 8.23 13.07
CA ARG A 70 4.65 7.87 12.92
C ARG A 70 3.93 8.88 12.02
N LEU A 71 2.68 8.54 11.67
CA LEU A 71 1.81 9.45 10.95
C LEU A 71 1.72 10.82 11.67
N PRO A 72 1.78 11.94 10.93
CA PRO A 72 1.64 13.27 11.48
C PRO A 72 0.33 13.47 12.25
N GLU A 73 0.33 14.37 13.24
CA GLU A 73 -0.83 14.61 14.10
C GLU A 73 -2.07 15.06 13.32
N ASN A 74 -1.89 15.91 12.30
CA ASN A 74 -2.99 16.34 11.44
C ASN A 74 -3.65 15.18 10.67
N VAL A 75 -2.88 14.12 10.36
CA VAL A 75 -3.39 12.90 9.71
C VAL A 75 -4.10 12.02 10.74
N THR A 76 -3.51 11.80 11.91
CA THR A 76 -4.10 10.92 12.93
C THR A 76 -5.34 11.51 13.59
N GLN A 77 -5.44 12.83 13.69
CA GLN A 77 -6.67 13.50 14.12
C GLN A 77 -7.80 13.36 13.09
N LYS A 78 -7.49 13.50 11.80
CA LYS A 78 -8.48 13.34 10.72
C LYS A 78 -8.90 11.88 10.52
N PHE A 79 -7.94 10.96 10.67
CA PHE A 79 -8.13 9.54 10.41
C PHE A 79 -7.68 8.72 11.64
N CYS A 80 -8.44 8.84 12.73
CA CYS A 80 -8.12 8.17 14.00
C CYS A 80 -8.02 6.64 13.89
N HIS A 81 -8.77 6.02 12.97
CA HIS A 81 -8.79 4.57 12.77
C HIS A 81 -7.51 4.01 12.13
N ILE A 82 -6.66 4.84 11.52
CA ILE A 82 -5.37 4.42 10.93
C ILE A 82 -4.16 4.96 11.70
N SER A 83 -4.36 5.52 12.92
CA SER A 83 -3.27 6.18 13.67
C SER A 83 -2.06 5.30 13.94
N ASN A 84 -2.25 3.97 13.96
CA ASN A 84 -1.23 2.98 14.25
C ASN A 84 -0.61 2.36 12.97
N TYR A 85 -0.93 2.89 11.79
CA TYR A 85 -0.39 2.38 10.53
C TYR A 85 1.06 2.83 10.36
N LYS A 86 1.84 2.03 9.63
CA LYS A 86 3.18 2.43 9.21
C LYS A 86 3.05 3.52 8.14
N ALA A 87 4.02 4.42 8.14
CA ALA A 87 4.10 5.52 7.21
C ALA A 87 5.21 5.27 6.19
N PHE A 88 4.93 5.61 4.93
CA PHE A 88 5.85 5.42 3.80
C PHE A 88 5.95 6.71 3.00
N LYS A 89 7.19 7.12 2.68
CA LYS A 89 7.47 8.33 1.91
C LYS A 89 7.30 8.08 0.43
N VAL A 90 6.57 8.98 -0.22
CA VAL A 90 6.56 9.11 -1.67
C VAL A 90 7.57 10.19 -2.07
N PRO A 91 8.51 9.91 -2.99
CA PRO A 91 9.47 10.91 -3.48
C PRO A 91 8.80 12.18 -4.02
N ASP A 92 9.32 13.36 -3.67
CA ASP A 92 8.77 14.65 -4.12
C ASP A 92 8.86 14.88 -5.64
N SER A 93 9.75 14.14 -6.31
CA SER A 93 9.85 14.10 -7.77
C SER A 93 8.62 13.51 -8.44
N MET A 94 7.73 12.87 -7.68
CA MET A 94 6.48 12.35 -8.22
C MET A 94 5.39 13.43 -8.27
N ASN A 95 4.81 13.55 -9.46
CA ASN A 95 3.68 14.42 -9.68
C ASN A 95 2.39 13.70 -9.28
N VAL A 96 1.79 14.14 -8.17
CA VAL A 96 0.43 13.77 -7.77
C VAL A 96 -0.48 14.88 -8.34
N ALA A 97 -0.83 14.75 -9.62
CA ALA A 97 -1.68 15.72 -10.32
C ALA A 97 -3.16 15.40 -10.16
#